data_AF-A0A1I5J0G6-F1
#
_entry.id   AF-A0A1I5J0G6-F1
#
_cell.length_a   1.000
_cell.length_b   1.000
_cell.length_c   1.000
_cell.angle_alpha   90.00
_cell.angle_beta   90.00
_cell.angle_gamma   90.00
#
_symmetry.space_group_name_H-M   'P 1'
#
loop_
_entity.id
_entity.type
_entity.pdbx_description
1 polymer ?
#
loop_
_entity_poly.entity_id
_entity_poly.type
_entity_poly.pdbx_seq_one_letter_code
_entity_poly.pdbx_strand_id
1 'polypeptide(L)'
;MIKIINRLQLSDMGLMVKGTKQEVHLQQGAMDGACTVYSMMMCLIIARAIHRNEVVNLNDEKIKGNTSKGRLIRNFLYNNGFVRNGYELNDLNDELLHSFQKIIHTDYYSIGQDGDDFMPNILKALDNNNPVELTFQRKGKSGHAVVAIGYEKNANGVLLYILDPGYSMPSGQYWNNVIQIDSNSTRKYNALNFVEKEKIQVDEALVIKKK
;
A
#
# COMPACT_ATOMS: atom_id res chain seq x y z
N MET A 1 20.24 3.33 -9.53
CA MET A 1 20.19 4.16 -8.30
C MET A 1 18.90 3.79 -7.60
N ILE A 2 19.02 3.29 -6.38
CA ILE A 2 17.87 2.89 -5.57
C ILE A 2 17.27 4.14 -4.92
N LYS A 3 15.95 4.28 -5.04
CA LYS A 3 15.15 5.29 -4.37
C LYS A 3 14.22 4.59 -3.38
N ILE A 4 14.34 4.91 -2.10
CA ILE A 4 13.36 4.56 -1.06
C ILE A 4 12.80 5.86 -0.51
N ILE A 5 11.51 5.89 -0.18
CA ILE A 5 10.89 7.07 0.44
C ILE A 5 11.64 7.44 1.73
N ASN A 6 11.94 8.72 1.91
CA ASN A 6 12.67 9.24 3.08
C ASN A 6 11.76 9.40 4.32
N ARG A 7 10.73 8.56 4.42
CA ARG A 7 9.84 8.46 5.58
C ARG A 7 10.10 7.21 6.40
N LEU A 8 11.01 6.35 5.95
CA LEU A 8 11.31 5.06 6.55
C LEU A 8 12.74 5.02 7.10
N GLN A 9 12.94 4.25 8.16
CA GLN A 9 14.26 3.95 8.72
C GLN A 9 14.29 2.52 9.27
N LEU A 10 15.44 1.86 9.20
CA LEU A 10 15.67 0.63 9.96
C LEU A 10 16.01 0.95 11.40
N SER A 11 15.59 0.07 12.29
CA SER A 11 15.97 0.03 13.70
C SER A 11 16.15 -1.41 14.15
N ASP A 12 16.61 -1.57 15.39
CA ASP A 12 16.63 -2.85 16.11
C ASP A 12 15.22 -3.48 16.24
N MET A 13 14.16 -2.67 16.21
CA MET A 13 12.77 -3.11 16.23
C MET A 13 12.18 -3.43 14.83
N GLY A 14 12.94 -3.27 13.75
CA GLY A 14 12.47 -3.48 12.38
C GLY A 14 12.33 -2.19 11.55
N LEU A 15 11.48 -2.24 10.52
CA LEU A 15 11.21 -1.10 9.63
C LEU A 15 10.22 -0.11 10.27
N MET A 16 10.71 1.10 10.53
CA MET A 16 9.97 2.11 11.26
C MET A 16 9.66 3.33 10.39
N VAL A 17 8.59 4.06 10.73
CA VAL A 17 8.42 5.44 10.28
C VAL A 17 9.53 6.27 10.90
N LYS A 18 10.36 6.88 10.04
CA LYS A 18 11.51 7.72 10.41
C LYS A 18 11.14 8.73 11.49
N GLY A 19 11.98 8.89 12.51
CA GLY A 19 11.72 9.81 13.62
C GLY A 19 10.57 9.41 14.54
N THR A 20 10.10 8.17 14.49
CA THR A 20 9.09 7.62 15.41
C THR A 20 9.50 6.22 15.87
N LYS A 21 8.76 5.66 16.84
CA LYS A 21 8.86 4.26 17.27
C LYS A 21 7.75 3.39 16.66
N GLN A 22 7.22 3.77 15.50
CA GLN A 22 6.12 3.06 14.85
C GLN A 22 6.64 2.13 13.77
N GLU A 23 6.48 0.83 13.99
CA GLU A 23 6.68 -0.17 12.95
C GLU A 23 5.65 0.02 11.83
N VAL A 24 6.08 -0.15 10.59
CA VAL A 24 5.25 0.13 9.42
C VAL A 24 4.54 -1.10 8.90
N HIS A 25 5.26 -2.22 8.79
CA HIS A 25 4.72 -3.41 8.15
C HIS A 25 3.57 -4.00 8.98
N LEU A 26 2.47 -4.31 8.30
CA LEU A 26 1.32 -5.02 8.87
C LEU A 26 1.17 -6.32 8.09
N GLN A 27 1.54 -7.45 8.70
CA GLN A 27 1.31 -8.77 8.14
C GLN A 27 -0.14 -9.20 8.34
N GLN A 28 -0.76 -9.80 7.31
CA GLN A 28 -2.10 -10.34 7.40
C GLN A 28 -2.20 -11.37 8.53
N GLY A 29 -3.20 -11.20 9.40
CA GLY A 29 -3.32 -11.84 10.71
C GLY A 29 -3.03 -10.90 11.90
N ALA A 30 -2.43 -9.72 11.69
CA ALA A 30 -2.18 -8.73 12.73
C ALA A 30 -3.37 -7.78 13.02
N MET A 31 -4.41 -7.82 12.19
CA MET A 31 -5.62 -7.00 12.21
C MET A 31 -6.79 -7.74 11.51
N ASP A 32 -8.04 -7.39 11.76
CA ASP A 32 -9.15 -7.91 10.94
C ASP A 32 -9.25 -7.10 9.64
N GLY A 33 -9.09 -7.75 8.47
CA GLY A 33 -9.07 -7.04 7.18
C GLY A 33 -8.64 -7.88 5.97
N ALA A 34 -9.07 -7.47 4.77
CA ALA A 34 -8.52 -7.94 3.50
C ALA A 34 -7.17 -7.26 3.18
N CYS A 35 -6.37 -7.83 2.26
CA CYS A 35 -5.05 -7.30 1.89
C CYS A 35 -5.06 -5.79 1.54
N THR A 36 -6.10 -5.30 0.88
CA THR A 36 -6.29 -3.89 0.54
C THR A 36 -6.36 -3.00 1.79
N VAL A 37 -7.09 -3.43 2.82
CA VAL A 37 -7.19 -2.65 4.07
C VAL A 37 -5.85 -2.59 4.79
N TYR A 38 -5.08 -3.69 4.79
CA TYR A 38 -3.73 -3.70 5.35
C TYR A 38 -2.79 -2.73 4.63
N SER A 39 -2.78 -2.76 3.30
CA SER A 39 -1.95 -1.89 2.47
C SER A 39 -2.33 -0.41 2.63
N MET A 40 -3.63 -0.10 2.66
CA MET A 40 -4.13 1.23 2.98
C MET A 40 -3.66 1.73 4.36
N MET A 41 -3.76 0.89 5.40
CA MET A 41 -3.33 1.27 6.75
C MET A 41 -1.81 1.50 6.81
N MET A 42 -1.00 0.68 6.13
CA MET A 42 0.44 0.91 6.00
C MET A 42 0.73 2.27 5.33
N CYS A 43 0.04 2.60 4.23
CA CYS A 43 0.16 3.91 3.58
C CYS A 43 -0.19 5.07 4.52
N LEU A 44 -1.28 4.97 5.28
CA LEU A 44 -1.68 5.98 6.26
C LEU A 44 -0.67 6.15 7.41
N ILE A 45 -0.07 5.05 7.89
CA ILE A 45 0.97 5.06 8.93
C ILE A 45 2.24 5.74 8.39
N ILE A 46 2.69 5.37 7.19
CA ILE A 46 3.85 5.99 6.53
C ILE A 46 3.60 7.49 6.28
N ALA A 47 2.39 7.85 5.86
CA ALA A 47 1.97 9.23 5.67
C ALA A 47 1.90 10.00 7.00
N ARG A 48 1.95 9.31 8.15
CA ARG A 48 1.73 9.81 9.53
C ARG A 48 0.33 10.41 9.72
N ALA A 49 -0.64 9.87 9.00
CA ALA A 49 -2.05 10.24 9.10
C ALA A 49 -2.75 9.50 10.25
N ILE A 50 -2.25 8.30 10.59
CA ILE A 50 -2.67 7.49 11.75
C ILE A 50 -1.43 6.88 12.43
N HIS A 51 -1.61 6.37 13.64
CA HIS A 51 -0.62 5.60 14.38
C HIS A 51 -0.89 4.09 14.33
N ARG A 52 0.16 3.25 14.29
CA ARG A 52 0.04 1.78 14.23
C ARG A 52 -0.81 1.20 15.35
N ASN A 53 -0.60 1.66 16.59
CA ASN A 53 -1.34 1.17 17.76
C ASN A 53 -2.85 1.45 17.68
N GLU A 54 -3.26 2.38 16.82
CA GLU A 54 -4.66 2.73 16.62
C GLU A 54 -5.42 1.75 15.73
N VAL A 55 -4.70 0.91 14.97
CA VAL A 55 -5.29 -0.07 14.05
C VAL A 55 -5.06 -1.51 14.51
N VAL A 56 -4.01 -1.79 15.27
CA VAL A 56 -3.73 -3.15 15.79
C VAL A 56 -4.33 -3.43 17.17
N ASN A 57 -4.53 -2.40 18.01
CA ASN A 57 -5.07 -2.54 19.37
C ASN A 57 -6.46 -1.91 19.44
N LEU A 58 -7.40 -2.48 18.68
CA LEU A 58 -8.78 -2.05 18.70
C LEU A 58 -9.42 -2.47 20.03
N ASN A 59 -9.90 -1.49 20.79
CA ASN A 59 -10.81 -1.72 21.90
C ASN A 59 -12.11 -0.97 21.55
N ASP A 60 -13.18 -1.73 21.32
CA ASP A 60 -14.49 -1.25 20.87
C ASP A 60 -15.01 -0.10 21.72
N GLU A 61 -14.80 -0.15 23.04
CA GLU A 61 -15.25 0.87 23.99
C GLU A 61 -14.56 2.23 23.78
N LYS A 62 -13.37 2.25 23.17
CA LYS A 62 -12.58 3.47 22.95
C LYS A 62 -12.79 4.09 21.56
N ILE A 63 -13.49 3.41 20.65
CA ILE A 63 -13.67 3.89 19.27
C ILE A 63 -14.88 4.82 19.19
N LYS A 64 -14.60 6.12 19.23
CA LYS A 64 -15.59 7.18 19.00
C LYS A 64 -15.94 7.30 17.52
N GLY A 65 -17.01 6.63 17.09
CA GLY A 65 -17.48 6.60 15.70
C GLY A 65 -17.90 7.95 15.09
N ASN A 66 -18.04 9.00 15.88
CA ASN A 66 -18.30 10.36 15.39
C ASN A 66 -17.01 11.12 14.97
N THR A 67 -15.83 10.54 15.23
CA THR A 67 -14.54 11.09 14.77
C THR A 67 -14.18 10.55 13.39
N SER A 68 -13.40 11.29 12.58
CA SER A 68 -12.92 10.81 11.27
C SER A 68 -12.22 9.46 11.36
N LYS A 69 -11.39 9.30 12.40
CA LYS A 69 -10.67 8.07 12.68
C LYS A 69 -11.59 6.93 13.12
N GLY A 70 -12.55 7.20 14.00
CA GLY A 70 -13.53 6.19 14.42
C GLY A 70 -14.41 5.73 13.26
N ARG A 71 -14.75 6.62 12.32
CA ARG A 71 -15.43 6.25 11.06
C ARG A 71 -14.56 5.35 10.20
N LEU A 72 -13.30 5.72 9.96
CA LEU A 72 -12.35 4.92 9.19
C LEU A 72 -12.24 3.50 9.74
N ILE A 73 -11.97 3.37 11.04
CA ILE A 73 -11.82 2.08 11.72
C ILE A 73 -13.09 1.25 11.61
N ARG A 74 -14.26 1.82 11.93
CA ARG A 74 -15.55 1.10 11.82
C ARG A 74 -15.83 0.64 10.40
N ASN A 75 -15.60 1.50 9.42
CA ASN A 75 -15.89 1.21 8.03
C ASN A 75 -15.01 0.08 7.50
N PHE A 76 -13.68 0.18 7.66
CA PHE A 76 -12.76 -0.75 7.03
C PHE A 76 -12.43 -2.01 7.84
N LEU A 77 -12.49 -1.97 9.16
CA LEU A 77 -12.10 -3.11 10.01
C LEU A 77 -13.31 -3.91 10.51
N TYR A 78 -14.43 -3.24 10.81
CA TYR A 78 -15.62 -3.91 11.34
C TYR A 78 -16.65 -4.23 10.25
N ASN A 79 -16.96 -3.27 9.38
CA ASN A 79 -17.98 -3.47 8.36
C ASN A 79 -17.43 -4.20 7.13
N ASN A 80 -16.23 -3.80 6.69
CA ASN A 80 -15.65 -4.26 5.42
C ASN A 80 -14.39 -5.14 5.59
N GLY A 81 -13.99 -5.46 6.83
CA GLY A 81 -12.78 -6.25 7.09
C GLY A 81 -12.83 -7.68 6.55
N PHE A 82 -14.03 -8.21 6.33
CA PHE A 82 -14.30 -9.57 5.83
C PHE A 82 -14.80 -9.62 4.39
N VAL A 83 -14.53 -8.60 3.57
CA VAL A 83 -14.94 -8.60 2.16
C VAL A 83 -14.20 -9.73 1.41
N ARG A 84 -14.93 -10.82 1.13
CA ARG A 84 -14.43 -12.10 0.59
C ARG A 84 -14.05 -12.05 -0.89
N ASN A 85 -14.57 -11.06 -1.62
CA ASN A 85 -14.26 -10.80 -3.02
C ASN A 85 -13.55 -9.46 -3.05
N GLY A 86 -12.31 -9.39 -3.54
CA GLY A 86 -11.40 -8.24 -3.40
C GLY A 86 -12.06 -6.86 -3.55
N TYR A 87 -11.55 -5.90 -2.79
CA TYR A 87 -11.96 -4.49 -2.87
C TYR A 87 -11.37 -3.86 -4.14
N GLU A 88 -12.20 -3.29 -5.01
CA GLU A 88 -11.72 -2.44 -6.10
C GLU A 88 -11.10 -1.17 -5.49
N LEU A 89 -9.91 -0.77 -5.97
CA LEU A 89 -9.15 0.29 -5.31
C LEU A 89 -9.85 1.66 -5.42
N ASN A 90 -10.68 1.85 -6.45
CA ASN A 90 -11.52 3.03 -6.59
C ASN A 90 -12.60 3.14 -5.50
N ASP A 91 -13.31 2.06 -5.20
CA ASP A 91 -14.31 2.04 -4.13
C ASP A 91 -13.65 2.30 -2.76
N LEU A 92 -12.45 1.73 -2.55
CA LEU A 92 -11.66 1.99 -1.35
C LEU A 92 -11.36 3.48 -1.20
N ASN A 93 -10.96 4.12 -2.31
CA ASN A 93 -10.64 5.53 -2.33
C ASN A 93 -11.83 6.41 -1.95
N ASP A 94 -13.02 6.14 -2.52
CA ASP A 94 -14.23 6.90 -2.23
C ASP A 94 -14.63 6.80 -0.74
N GLU A 95 -14.58 5.61 -0.18
CA GLU A 95 -14.88 5.38 1.23
C GLU A 95 -13.84 5.97 2.19
N LEU A 96 -12.56 5.90 1.79
CA LEU A 96 -11.45 6.50 2.51
C LEU A 96 -11.62 8.02 2.56
N LEU A 97 -11.94 8.65 1.43
CA LEU A 97 -12.22 10.09 1.37
C LEU A 97 -13.46 10.45 2.17
N HIS A 98 -14.55 9.67 2.09
CA HIS A 98 -15.74 9.90 2.90
C HIS A 98 -15.42 9.97 4.40
N SER A 99 -14.55 9.08 4.87
CA SER A 99 -14.16 8.99 6.29
C SER A 99 -13.09 10.01 6.69
N PHE A 100 -12.11 10.27 5.82
CA PHE A 100 -10.82 10.83 6.19
C PHE A 100 -10.33 12.01 5.33
N GLN A 101 -11.13 12.53 4.38
CA GLN A 101 -10.77 13.66 3.50
C GLN A 101 -10.27 14.92 4.20
N LYS A 102 -10.58 15.14 5.50
CA LYS A 102 -10.08 16.30 6.24
C LYS A 102 -8.60 16.19 6.64
N ILE A 103 -8.05 14.97 6.63
CA ILE A 103 -6.69 14.66 7.12
C ILE A 103 -5.76 14.29 5.96
N ILE A 104 -6.31 13.75 4.88
CA ILE A 104 -5.54 13.25 3.74
C ILE A 104 -6.02 13.82 2.41
N HIS A 105 -5.15 13.71 1.41
CA HIS A 105 -5.45 13.81 -0.01
C HIS A 105 -5.10 12.48 -0.66
N THR A 106 -5.84 12.08 -1.70
CA THR A 106 -5.56 10.88 -2.48
C THR A 106 -5.46 11.20 -3.96
N ASP A 107 -4.57 10.49 -4.66
CA ASP A 107 -4.56 10.44 -6.11
C ASP A 107 -4.70 8.97 -6.54
N TYR A 108 -5.76 8.68 -7.27
CA TYR A 108 -6.04 7.35 -7.82
C TYR A 108 -5.61 7.31 -9.28
N TYR A 109 -4.99 6.20 -9.67
CA TYR A 109 -4.53 5.95 -11.02
C TYR A 109 -4.91 4.52 -11.45
N SER A 110 -5.20 4.32 -12.72
CA SER A 110 -5.45 2.99 -13.31
C SER A 110 -4.88 2.90 -14.71
N ILE A 111 -4.53 1.69 -15.18
CA ILE A 111 -4.12 1.49 -16.57
C ILE A 111 -5.19 2.01 -17.54
N GLY A 112 -6.46 1.76 -17.24
CA GLY A 112 -7.58 2.11 -18.12
C GLY A 112 -7.74 3.62 -18.31
N GLN A 113 -7.50 4.43 -17.26
CA GLN A 113 -7.67 5.88 -17.31
C GLN A 113 -6.37 6.61 -17.67
N ASP A 114 -5.23 6.19 -17.10
CA ASP A 114 -3.96 6.91 -17.21
C ASP A 114 -3.05 6.39 -18.33
N GLY A 115 -3.28 5.17 -18.83
CA GLY A 115 -2.52 4.61 -19.94
C GLY A 115 -1.01 4.66 -19.71
N ASP A 116 -0.29 5.48 -20.48
CA ASP A 116 1.17 5.64 -20.39
C ASP A 116 1.64 6.49 -19.20
N ASP A 117 0.76 7.28 -18.59
CA ASP A 117 1.08 8.11 -17.42
C ASP A 117 0.97 7.35 -16.10
N PHE A 118 0.39 6.14 -16.10
CA PHE A 118 0.20 5.31 -14.90
C PHE A 118 1.51 5.10 -14.11
N MET A 119 2.54 4.53 -14.74
CA MET A 119 3.83 4.31 -14.06
C MET A 119 4.58 5.61 -13.76
N PRO A 120 4.68 6.60 -14.67
CA PRO A 120 5.21 7.93 -14.35
C PRO A 120 4.60 8.56 -13.10
N ASN A 121 3.28 8.46 -12.91
CA ASN A 121 2.58 8.98 -11.73
C ASN A 121 2.99 8.26 -10.44
N ILE A 122 3.12 6.93 -10.47
CA ILE A 122 3.64 6.13 -9.34
C ILE A 122 5.05 6.56 -8.97
N LEU A 123 5.96 6.65 -9.95
CA LEU A 123 7.36 7.03 -9.69
C LEU A 123 7.46 8.45 -9.14
N LYS A 124 6.67 9.38 -9.68
CA LYS A 124 6.58 10.75 -9.16
C LYS A 124 6.09 10.79 -7.72
N ALA A 125 5.14 9.94 -7.34
CA ALA A 125 4.66 9.85 -5.96
C ALA A 125 5.77 9.37 -5.01
N LEU A 126 6.51 8.32 -5.40
CA LEU A 126 7.65 7.80 -4.65
C LEU A 126 8.79 8.82 -4.54
N ASP A 127 9.07 9.57 -5.61
CA ASP A 127 10.07 10.65 -5.60
C ASP A 127 9.73 11.74 -4.58
N ASN A 128 8.44 12.02 -4.43
CA ASN A 128 7.88 12.97 -3.46
C ASN A 128 7.70 12.38 -2.05
N ASN A 129 8.28 11.21 -1.76
CA ASN A 129 8.21 10.53 -0.47
C ASN A 129 6.79 10.14 -0.05
N ASN A 130 5.90 9.84 -1.00
CA ASN A 130 4.57 9.32 -0.71
C ASN A 130 4.54 7.81 -0.96
N PRO A 131 4.00 7.01 -0.02
CA PRO A 131 3.76 5.60 -0.27
C PRO A 131 2.66 5.43 -1.32
N VAL A 132 2.70 4.31 -2.04
CA VAL A 132 1.72 4.00 -3.08
C VAL A 132 1.16 2.62 -2.82
N GLU A 133 -0.15 2.54 -2.59
CA GLU A 133 -0.86 1.26 -2.61
C GLU A 133 -1.06 0.84 -4.07
N LEU A 134 -0.73 -0.42 -4.38
CA LEU A 134 -0.83 -1.00 -5.71
C LEU A 134 -1.72 -2.22 -5.64
N THR A 135 -2.59 -2.39 -6.62
CA THR A 135 -3.25 -3.67 -6.89
C THR A 135 -2.58 -4.35 -8.07
N PHE A 136 -2.61 -5.68 -8.05
CA PHE A 136 -2.22 -6.47 -9.21
C PHE A 136 -3.08 -7.71 -9.36
N GLN A 137 -3.25 -8.12 -10.62
CA GLN A 137 -3.96 -9.33 -10.99
C GLN A 137 -3.00 -10.44 -11.40
N ARG A 138 -3.44 -11.67 -11.11
CA ARG A 138 -2.80 -12.92 -11.51
C ARG A 138 -3.79 -13.68 -12.39
N LYS A 139 -3.30 -14.35 -13.44
CA LYS A 139 -4.16 -15.12 -14.33
C LYS A 139 -4.90 -16.22 -13.55
N GLY A 140 -6.23 -16.13 -13.49
CA GLY A 140 -7.10 -17.14 -12.86
C GLY A 140 -7.07 -17.17 -11.33
N LYS A 141 -6.57 -16.12 -10.67
CA LYS A 141 -6.57 -15.98 -9.20
C LYS A 141 -7.14 -14.62 -8.79
N SER A 142 -7.46 -14.46 -7.51
CA SER A 142 -7.86 -13.17 -6.96
C SER A 142 -6.70 -12.16 -7.03
N GLY A 143 -7.06 -10.88 -7.14
CA GLY A 143 -6.11 -9.77 -7.02
C GLY A 143 -5.45 -9.70 -5.64
N HIS A 144 -4.39 -8.91 -5.54
CA HIS A 144 -3.67 -8.66 -4.29
C HIS A 144 -3.29 -7.19 -4.21
N ALA A 145 -3.28 -6.65 -2.99
CA ALA A 145 -2.92 -5.26 -2.73
C ALA A 145 -1.65 -5.19 -1.88
N VAL A 146 -0.71 -4.34 -2.29
CA VAL A 146 0.60 -4.18 -1.67
C VAL A 146 1.01 -2.71 -1.63
N VAL A 147 2.09 -2.36 -0.92
CA VAL A 147 2.57 -0.97 -0.85
C VAL A 147 3.95 -0.84 -1.48
N ALA A 148 4.07 -0.03 -2.52
CA ALA A 148 5.37 0.42 -3.02
C ALA A 148 5.93 1.54 -2.14
N ILE A 149 7.20 1.38 -1.77
CA ILE A 149 7.95 2.32 -0.93
C ILE A 149 9.22 2.86 -1.61
N GLY A 150 9.46 2.42 -2.83
CA GLY A 150 10.64 2.81 -3.57
C GLY A 150 10.77 2.07 -4.89
N TYR A 151 11.80 2.44 -5.64
CA TYR A 151 12.07 1.83 -6.93
C TYR A 151 13.55 1.90 -7.32
N GLU A 152 13.89 1.13 -8.35
CA GLU A 152 15.11 1.29 -9.14
C GLU A 152 14.79 1.09 -10.62
N LYS A 153 15.36 1.94 -11.48
CA LYS A 153 15.35 1.74 -12.93
C LYS A 153 16.59 0.94 -13.35
N ASN A 154 16.42 -0.06 -14.20
CA ASN A 154 17.52 -0.84 -14.77
C ASN A 154 17.26 -1.13 -16.27
N ALA A 155 18.17 -1.88 -16.91
CA ALA A 155 18.08 -2.20 -18.32
C ALA A 155 16.84 -3.04 -18.71
N ASN A 156 16.22 -3.71 -17.73
CA ASN A 156 15.08 -4.60 -17.90
C ASN A 156 13.74 -3.97 -17.43
N GLY A 157 13.74 -2.66 -17.13
CA GLY A 157 12.56 -1.92 -16.70
C GLY A 157 12.68 -1.32 -15.30
N VAL A 158 11.63 -1.47 -14.49
CA VAL A 158 11.53 -0.84 -13.17
C VAL A 158 11.34 -1.91 -12.10
N LEU A 159 12.23 -1.94 -11.11
CA LEU A 159 12.05 -2.68 -9.87
C LEU A 159 11.31 -1.79 -8.89
N LEU A 160 10.18 -2.26 -8.37
CA LEU A 160 9.45 -1.65 -7.26
C LEU A 160 9.76 -2.42 -5.98
N TYR A 161 10.09 -1.69 -4.92
CA TYR A 161 10.34 -2.24 -3.58
C TYR A 161 9.05 -2.21 -2.77
N ILE A 162 8.61 -3.38 -2.31
CA ILE A 162 7.23 -3.61 -1.87
C ILE A 162 7.17 -4.05 -0.41
N LEU A 163 6.22 -3.46 0.34
CA LEU A 163 5.67 -4.01 1.58
C LEU A 163 4.41 -4.82 1.24
N ASP A 164 4.54 -6.13 1.30
CA ASP A 164 3.51 -7.10 1.00
C ASP A 164 2.89 -7.60 2.32
N PRO A 165 1.59 -7.38 2.57
CA PRO A 165 0.96 -7.86 3.80
C PRO A 165 0.84 -9.39 3.86
N GLY A 166 0.95 -10.10 2.73
CA GLY A 166 0.84 -11.56 2.68
C GLY A 166 2.05 -12.31 3.25
N TYR A 167 3.18 -11.61 3.47
CA TYR A 167 4.44 -12.21 3.90
C TYR A 167 5.04 -11.46 5.08
N SER A 168 5.78 -12.16 5.94
CA SER A 168 6.50 -11.56 7.07
C SER A 168 7.61 -10.61 6.59
N MET A 169 7.89 -9.56 7.36
CA MET A 169 9.03 -8.67 7.10
C MET A 169 10.35 -9.31 7.59
N PRO A 170 11.35 -9.52 6.73
CA PRO A 170 12.67 -9.98 7.17
C PRO A 170 13.36 -8.94 8.05
N SER A 171 14.08 -9.41 9.08
CA SER A 171 14.85 -8.51 9.96
C SER A 171 15.91 -7.74 9.17
N GLY A 172 16.05 -6.45 9.46
CA GLY A 172 17.04 -5.58 8.83
C GLY A 172 16.76 -5.21 7.37
N GLN A 173 15.55 -5.45 6.84
CA GLN A 173 15.18 -5.10 5.47
C GLN A 173 14.16 -3.96 5.38
N TYR A 174 14.22 -3.20 4.28
CA TYR A 174 13.27 -2.13 3.98
C TYR A 174 12.02 -2.63 3.27
N TRP A 175 12.06 -3.79 2.63
CA TRP A 175 10.95 -4.38 1.88
C TRP A 175 10.97 -5.91 2.07
N ASN A 176 9.84 -6.57 1.82
CA ASN A 176 9.73 -8.03 1.86
C ASN A 176 9.37 -8.64 0.50
N ASN A 177 9.07 -7.82 -0.51
CA ASN A 177 8.83 -8.26 -1.87
C ASN A 177 9.41 -7.25 -2.89
N VAL A 178 9.62 -7.73 -4.12
CA VAL A 178 10.04 -6.94 -5.28
C VAL A 178 9.13 -7.28 -6.45
N ILE A 179 8.64 -6.25 -7.13
CA ILE A 179 7.89 -6.39 -8.38
C ILE A 179 8.71 -5.75 -9.50
N GLN A 180 9.00 -6.50 -10.56
CA GLN A 180 9.70 -5.96 -11.73
C GLN A 180 8.72 -5.70 -12.87
N ILE A 181 8.49 -4.42 -13.19
CA ILE A 181 7.76 -3.99 -14.38
C ILE A 181 8.64 -4.21 -15.61
N ASP A 182 8.18 -5.03 -16.54
CA ASP A 182 8.93 -5.41 -17.75
C ASP A 182 8.80 -4.33 -18.84
N SER A 183 9.93 -3.71 -19.21
CA SER A 183 9.97 -2.72 -20.30
C SER A 183 9.82 -3.31 -21.70
N ASN A 184 10.02 -4.63 -21.85
CA ASN A 184 10.00 -5.33 -23.14
C ASN A 184 8.67 -6.08 -23.37
N SER A 185 7.73 -6.00 -22.44
CA SER A 185 6.43 -6.65 -22.57
C SER A 185 5.54 -5.93 -23.58
N THR A 186 4.89 -6.70 -24.45
CA THR A 186 3.88 -6.18 -25.40
C THR A 186 2.57 -5.77 -24.72
N ARG A 187 2.32 -6.24 -23.49
CA ARG A 187 1.21 -5.76 -22.65
C ARG A 187 1.75 -4.80 -21.60
N LYS A 188 1.10 -3.63 -21.49
CA LYS A 188 1.46 -2.59 -20.52
C LYS A 188 1.43 -3.15 -19.09
N TYR A 189 2.50 -2.88 -18.35
CA TYR A 189 2.66 -3.17 -16.92
C TYR A 189 2.50 -4.63 -16.51
N ASN A 190 2.79 -5.56 -17.43
CA ASN A 190 3.15 -6.91 -17.03
C ASN A 190 4.40 -6.85 -16.16
N ALA A 191 4.38 -7.64 -15.09
CA ALA A 191 5.46 -7.66 -14.13
C ALA A 191 5.75 -9.07 -13.63
N LEU A 192 6.92 -9.23 -13.02
CA LEU A 192 7.30 -10.43 -12.27
C LEU A 192 7.24 -10.12 -10.77
N ASN A 193 6.46 -10.89 -10.02
CA ASN A 193 6.47 -10.88 -8.55
C ASN A 193 7.57 -11.85 -8.08
N PHE A 194 8.55 -11.37 -7.32
CA PHE A 194 9.74 -12.15 -6.97
C PHE A 194 9.47 -13.16 -5.85
N VAL A 195 8.59 -12.84 -4.90
CA VAL A 195 8.23 -13.75 -3.81
C VAL A 195 7.40 -14.91 -4.35
N GLU A 196 6.39 -14.61 -5.17
CA GLU A 196 5.50 -15.62 -5.74
C GLU A 196 6.11 -16.34 -6.95
N LYS A 197 7.12 -15.75 -7.59
CA LYS A 197 7.71 -16.22 -8.86
C LYS A 197 6.67 -16.32 -9.98
N GLU A 198 5.70 -15.42 -9.98
CA GLU A 198 4.59 -15.41 -10.93
C GLU A 198 4.55 -14.13 -11.77
N LYS A 199 4.04 -14.27 -13.00
CA LYS A 199 3.71 -13.13 -13.85
C LYS A 199 2.40 -12.51 -13.38
N ILE A 200 2.41 -11.20 -13.19
CA ILE A 200 1.27 -10.40 -12.74
C ILE A 200 1.06 -9.22 -13.69
N GLN A 201 -0.06 -8.52 -13.52
CA GLN A 201 -0.31 -7.21 -14.13
C GLN A 201 -0.68 -6.23 -13.04
N VAL A 202 0.10 -5.16 -12.87
CA VAL A 202 -0.20 -4.08 -11.92
C VAL A 202 -1.19 -3.12 -12.58
N ASP A 203 -2.39 -2.97 -12.05
CA ASP A 203 -3.53 -2.37 -12.76
C ASP A 203 -4.09 -1.09 -12.15
N GLU A 204 -4.02 -0.93 -10.82
CA GLU A 204 -4.41 0.31 -10.14
C GLU A 204 -3.35 0.75 -9.11
N ALA A 205 -3.37 2.04 -8.79
CA ALA A 205 -2.52 2.64 -7.79
C ALA A 205 -3.27 3.73 -7.02
N LEU A 206 -3.05 3.79 -5.71
CA LEU A 206 -3.59 4.80 -4.83
C LEU A 206 -2.46 5.45 -4.03
N VAL A 207 -2.26 6.75 -4.25
CA VAL A 207 -1.29 7.56 -3.52
C VAL A 207 -1.99 8.24 -2.36
N ILE A 208 -1.54 7.99 -1.14
CA ILE A 208 -2.10 8.61 0.06
C ILE A 208 -1.13 9.65 0.63
N LYS A 209 -1.60 10.88 0.79
CA LYS A 209 -0.83 12.02 1.27
C LYS A 209 -1.50 12.62 2.50
N LYS A 210 -0.73 12.96 3.53
CA LYS A 210 -1.25 13.78 4.63
C LYS A 210 -1.35 15.24 4.18
N LYS A 211 -2.47 15.89 4.51
CA LYS A 211 -2.67 17.33 4.31
C LYS A 211 -1.79 18.17 5.24
#